data_AF-A0A3C0T5V9-F1
#
_entry.id   AF-A0A3C0T5V9-F1
#
_cell.length_a   1.000
_cell.length_b   1.000
_cell.length_c   1.000
_cell.angle_alpha   90.00
_cell.angle_beta   90.00
_cell.angle_gamma   90.00
#
_symmetry.space_group_name_H-M   'P 1'
#
loop_
_entity.id
_entity.type
_entity.pdbx_description
1 polymer ?
#
loop_
_entity_poly.entity_id
_entity_poly.type
_entity_poly.pdbx_seq_one_letter_code
_entity_poly.pdbx_strand_id
1 'polypeptide(L)'
;MMTGTQSPDLRRQSLAAIKRRSLLCFAIPGVILAYLVYVFFAFEVRDTLEDVKLDNAAILVGDSYSYKTEVSHNNRSGHYVVAIEGEKKGRYAPSAHPAWVAIDGENADIDLTDGYRVIIRDREVTFTIPGYGQIVALPTRRGVEVDLPDGPLPSWINLSKTRLNVKTPNGRISVTKAKTTIFRYFFGWELFWFTLDSPYNGLGITELVSLALSNERNENGQTHALAIFLDFWFNPMWRHGEVAWALVETVLMAFLGTIGAACLALPLGFLSA
;
A
#
# COMPACT_ATOMS: atom_id res chain seq x y z
N MET A 1 -10.18 -71.98 -30.05
CA MET A 1 -9.89 -71.66 -28.64
C MET A 1 -8.39 -71.39 -28.54
N MET A 2 -7.96 -70.14 -28.76
CA MET A 2 -6.56 -69.73 -28.65
C MET A 2 -6.36 -69.07 -27.30
N THR A 3 -5.82 -69.83 -26.35
CA THR A 3 -5.37 -69.32 -25.04
C THR A 3 -4.07 -68.54 -25.23
N GLY A 4 -4.17 -67.21 -25.20
CA GLY A 4 -3.02 -66.32 -25.18
C GLY A 4 -2.24 -66.47 -23.87
N THR A 5 -1.01 -66.95 -23.95
CA THR A 5 -0.04 -66.87 -22.86
C THR A 5 0.32 -65.41 -22.63
N GLN A 6 -0.21 -64.80 -21.56
CA GLN A 6 0.29 -63.50 -21.09
C GLN A 6 1.71 -63.69 -20.54
N SER A 7 2.71 -63.18 -21.27
CA SER A 7 4.13 -63.29 -20.93
C SER A 7 4.45 -62.56 -19.61
N PRO A 8 4.86 -63.27 -18.54
CA PRO A 8 5.20 -62.69 -17.23
C PRO A 8 6.32 -61.63 -17.26
N ASP A 9 7.12 -61.66 -18.32
CA ASP A 9 8.28 -60.80 -18.53
C ASP A 9 7.89 -59.34 -18.82
N LEU A 10 6.86 -59.11 -19.66
CA LEU A 10 6.38 -57.77 -19.99
C LEU A 10 5.83 -57.02 -18.76
N ARG A 11 5.14 -57.75 -17.85
CA ARG A 11 4.64 -57.18 -16.60
C ARG A 11 5.77 -56.81 -15.64
N ARG A 12 6.82 -57.63 -15.54
CA ARG A 12 7.99 -57.32 -14.69
C ARG A 12 8.79 -56.14 -15.25
N GLN A 13 8.98 -56.08 -16.57
CA GLN A 13 9.68 -54.98 -17.24
C GLN A 13 8.93 -53.65 -17.11
N SER A 14 7.62 -53.63 -17.31
CA SER A 14 6.78 -52.44 -17.12
C SER A 14 6.75 -51.97 -15.67
N LEU A 15 6.62 -52.88 -14.69
CA LEU A 15 6.70 -52.53 -13.26
C LEU A 15 8.08 -51.97 -12.88
N ALA A 16 9.16 -52.51 -13.41
CA ALA A 16 10.51 -52.00 -13.18
C ALA A 16 10.72 -50.60 -13.79
N ALA A 17 10.20 -50.36 -15.01
CA ALA A 17 10.23 -49.06 -15.66
C ALA A 17 9.41 -48.01 -14.89
N ILE A 18 8.21 -48.36 -14.43
CA ILE A 18 7.37 -47.49 -13.58
C ILE A 18 8.07 -47.18 -12.26
N LYS A 19 8.67 -48.18 -11.60
CA LYS A 19 9.38 -47.97 -10.33
C LYS A 19 10.58 -47.03 -10.50
N ARG A 20 11.34 -47.17 -11.59
CA ARG A 20 12.49 -46.28 -11.91
C ARG A 20 12.04 -44.86 -12.24
N ARG A 21 10.97 -44.69 -13.03
CA ARG A 21 10.40 -43.37 -13.36
C ARG A 21 9.79 -42.69 -12.13
N SER A 22 9.08 -43.44 -11.28
CA SER A 22 8.55 -42.95 -10.00
C SER A 22 9.66 -42.50 -9.05
N LEU A 23 10.78 -43.23 -8.98
CA LEU A 23 11.92 -42.86 -8.13
C LEU A 23 12.53 -41.51 -8.55
N LEU A 24 12.60 -41.23 -9.86
CA LEU A 24 13.07 -39.96 -10.40
C LEU A 24 12.14 -38.79 -10.06
N CYS A 25 10.82 -39.01 -10.05
CA CYS A 25 9.83 -38.01 -9.64
C CYS A 25 9.97 -37.59 -8.17
N PHE A 26 10.50 -38.44 -7.29
CA PHE A 26 10.79 -38.08 -5.89
C PHE A 26 12.22 -37.58 -5.67
N ALA A 27 13.17 -38.08 -6.46
CA ALA A 27 14.58 -37.67 -6.35
C ALA A 27 14.78 -36.19 -6.68
N ILE A 28 14.12 -35.67 -7.73
CA ILE A 28 14.28 -34.27 -8.15
C ILE A 28 13.76 -33.29 -7.06
N PRO A 29 12.50 -33.40 -6.57
CA PRO A 29 12.04 -32.59 -5.44
C PRO A 29 12.88 -32.79 -4.18
N GLY A 30 13.39 -34.01 -3.93
CA GLY A 30 14.27 -34.30 -2.81
C GLY A 30 15.59 -33.52 -2.87
N VAL A 31 16.23 -33.44 -4.04
CA VAL A 31 17.44 -32.63 -4.25
C VAL A 31 17.14 -31.14 -4.09
N ILE A 32 16.01 -30.66 -4.62
CA ILE A 32 15.58 -29.27 -4.43
C ILE A 32 15.39 -28.97 -2.94
N LEU A 33 14.72 -29.85 -2.19
CA LEU A 33 14.49 -29.69 -0.76
C LEU A 33 15.81 -29.72 0.03
N ALA A 34 16.73 -30.62 -0.30
CA ALA A 34 18.05 -30.67 0.32
C ALA A 34 18.85 -29.38 0.06
N TYR A 35 18.78 -28.84 -1.16
CA TYR A 35 19.39 -27.56 -1.51
C TYR A 35 18.75 -26.39 -0.73
N LEU A 36 17.43 -26.35 -0.59
CA LEU A 36 16.73 -25.34 0.21
C LEU A 36 17.13 -25.40 1.69
N VAL A 37 17.27 -26.61 2.24
CA VAL A 37 17.76 -26.81 3.62
C VAL A 37 19.20 -26.31 3.75
N TYR A 38 20.07 -26.63 2.79
CA TYR A 38 21.44 -26.11 2.78
C TYR A 38 21.47 -24.58 2.75
N VAL A 39 20.70 -23.96 1.84
CA VAL A 39 20.58 -22.50 1.73
C VAL A 39 20.09 -21.90 3.06
N PHE A 40 19.10 -22.49 3.71
CA PHE A 40 18.56 -22.02 4.99
C PHE A 40 19.64 -21.90 6.07
N PHE A 41 20.53 -22.89 6.17
CA PHE A 41 21.63 -22.86 7.14
C PHE A 41 22.84 -22.03 6.67
N ALA A 42 23.20 -22.10 5.39
CA ALA A 42 24.36 -21.40 4.84
C ALA A 42 24.20 -19.87 4.84
N PHE A 43 22.95 -19.38 4.77
CA PHE A 43 22.63 -17.96 4.83
C PHE A 43 22.21 -17.48 6.23
N GLU A 44 22.36 -18.31 7.27
CA GLU A 44 22.01 -17.94 8.66
C GLU A 44 20.61 -17.30 8.75
N VAL A 45 19.64 -17.87 8.01
CA VAL A 45 18.27 -17.33 7.93
C VAL A 45 17.66 -17.21 9.32
N ARG A 46 18.05 -18.09 10.25
CA ARG A 46 17.67 -18.02 11.66
C ARG A 46 18.14 -16.73 12.35
N ASP A 47 19.41 -16.36 12.19
CA ASP A 47 19.99 -15.18 12.82
C ASP A 47 19.37 -13.90 12.24
N THR A 48 19.09 -13.94 10.93
CA THR A 48 18.34 -12.88 10.25
C THR A 48 16.92 -12.74 10.81
N LEU A 49 16.23 -13.84 11.14
CA LEU A 49 14.89 -13.83 11.72
C LEU A 49 14.86 -13.29 13.16
N GLU A 50 15.93 -13.49 13.94
CA GLU A 50 16.06 -12.94 15.30
C GLU A 50 16.29 -11.42 15.28
N ASP A 51 16.96 -10.90 14.24
CA ASP A 51 17.13 -9.46 13.99
C ASP A 51 15.92 -8.78 13.33
N VAL A 52 14.89 -9.56 12.93
CA VAL A 52 13.64 -8.97 12.43
C VAL A 52 12.93 -8.23 13.55
N LYS A 53 12.98 -6.91 13.48
CA LYS A 53 12.11 -6.03 14.25
C LYS A 53 10.68 -6.26 13.78
N LEU A 54 9.98 -7.21 14.40
CA LEU A 54 8.57 -7.51 14.13
C LEU A 54 7.69 -6.25 14.21
N ASP A 55 8.08 -5.28 15.02
CA ASP A 55 7.46 -3.95 15.09
C ASP A 55 7.50 -3.21 13.74
N ASN A 56 8.59 -3.32 12.98
CA ASN A 56 8.68 -2.75 11.64
C ASN A 56 7.81 -3.52 10.64
N ALA A 57 7.70 -4.85 10.79
CA ALA A 57 6.79 -5.63 9.96
C ALA A 57 5.33 -5.24 10.22
N ALA A 58 4.94 -5.02 11.48
CA ALA A 58 3.62 -4.52 11.83
C ALA A 58 3.35 -3.11 11.25
N ILE A 59 4.35 -2.22 11.26
CA ILE A 59 4.26 -0.91 10.60
C ILE A 59 4.08 -1.06 9.08
N LEU A 60 4.85 -1.94 8.43
CA LEU A 60 4.74 -2.21 6.99
C LEU A 60 3.38 -2.81 6.62
N VAL A 61 2.85 -3.71 7.45
CA VAL A 61 1.50 -4.25 7.28
C VAL A 61 0.47 -3.12 7.48
N GLY A 62 0.67 -2.24 8.46
CA GLY A 62 -0.11 -1.02 8.64
C GLY A 62 -0.13 -0.10 7.41
N ASP A 63 1.02 0.12 6.79
CA ASP A 63 1.16 0.93 5.57
C ASP A 63 0.43 0.29 4.36
N SER A 64 0.14 -1.01 4.38
CA SER A 64 -0.61 -1.68 3.29
C SER A 64 -2.10 -1.33 3.25
N TYR A 65 -2.65 -0.87 4.39
CA TYR A 65 -4.07 -0.50 4.53
C TYR A 65 -4.24 0.89 5.14
N SER A 66 -3.21 1.73 5.10
CA SER A 66 -3.32 3.13 5.51
C SER A 66 -2.72 4.05 4.48
N TYR A 67 -3.30 5.23 4.35
CA TYR A 67 -2.75 6.32 3.55
C TYR A 67 -2.58 7.55 4.43
N LYS A 68 -1.78 8.50 3.95
CA LYS A 68 -1.47 9.72 4.70
C LYS A 68 -1.63 10.95 3.83
N THR A 69 -2.28 11.94 4.41
CA THR A 69 -2.39 13.26 3.77
C THR A 69 -1.34 14.18 4.38
N GLU A 70 -0.52 14.76 3.52
CA GLU A 70 0.51 15.74 3.84
C GLU A 70 -0.02 17.16 3.66
N VAL A 71 0.07 17.97 4.72
CA VAL A 71 -0.02 19.43 4.67
C VAL A 71 1.40 19.98 4.71
N SER A 72 1.85 20.52 3.58
CA SER A 72 3.15 21.14 3.40
C SER A 72 3.03 22.66 3.43
N HIS A 73 3.76 23.31 4.33
CA HIS A 73 3.89 24.76 4.39
C HIS A 73 5.34 25.17 4.06
N ASN A 74 5.52 26.04 3.07
CA ASN A 74 6.82 26.61 2.76
C ASN A 74 7.09 27.83 3.66
N ASN A 75 8.00 27.66 4.63
CA ASN A 75 8.31 28.68 5.62
C ASN A 75 9.03 29.92 5.03
N ARG A 76 9.37 29.92 3.74
CA ARG A 76 9.96 31.08 3.05
C ARG A 76 8.95 31.86 2.24
N SER A 77 8.04 31.17 1.55
CA SER A 77 7.08 31.79 0.63
C SER A 77 5.65 31.85 1.17
N GLY A 78 5.38 31.27 2.34
CA GLY A 78 4.04 31.22 2.94
C GLY A 78 3.08 30.23 2.27
N HIS A 79 3.46 29.61 1.14
CA HIS A 79 2.58 28.77 0.35
C HIS A 79 2.30 27.41 1.00
N TYR A 80 1.03 27.02 0.99
CA TYR A 80 0.56 25.71 1.40
C TYR A 80 0.30 24.77 0.22
N VAL A 81 0.59 23.49 0.44
CA VAL A 81 0.24 22.40 -0.46
C VAL A 81 -0.35 21.28 0.39
N VAL A 82 -1.61 20.92 0.13
CA VAL A 82 -2.25 19.75 0.73
C VAL A 82 -2.33 18.67 -0.32
N ALA A 83 -1.73 17.51 -0.05
CA ALA A 83 -1.72 16.40 -0.98
C ALA A 83 -1.69 15.07 -0.22
N ILE A 84 -2.29 14.04 -0.82
CA ILE A 84 -2.01 12.67 -0.41
C ILE A 84 -0.55 12.36 -0.77
N GLU A 85 0.22 11.82 0.18
CA GLU A 85 1.67 11.65 0.02
C GLU A 85 2.01 10.68 -1.12
N GLY A 86 3.14 10.93 -1.80
CA GLY A 86 3.67 10.03 -2.82
C GLY A 86 3.15 10.33 -4.23
N GLU A 87 2.09 11.15 -4.37
CA GLU A 87 1.43 11.31 -5.66
C GLU A 87 1.12 12.75 -6.08
N LYS A 88 1.50 13.07 -7.32
CA LYS A 88 1.24 14.39 -7.91
C LYS A 88 -0.26 14.61 -8.15
N LYS A 89 -0.99 13.52 -8.42
CA LYS A 89 -2.44 13.52 -8.67
C LYS A 89 -3.27 13.55 -7.38
N GLY A 90 -2.66 13.29 -6.22
CA GLY A 90 -3.31 13.37 -4.91
C GLY A 90 -3.39 14.78 -4.33
N ARG A 91 -3.05 15.82 -5.10
CA ARG A 91 -3.05 17.21 -4.63
C ARG A 91 -4.46 17.79 -4.62
N TYR A 92 -4.90 18.25 -3.46
CA TYR A 92 -6.17 18.93 -3.30
C TYR A 92 -6.14 20.31 -3.97
N ALA A 93 -7.28 20.71 -4.56
CA ALA A 93 -7.45 22.07 -5.06
C ALA A 93 -7.40 23.06 -3.87
N PRO A 94 -6.89 24.29 -4.06
CA PRO A 94 -6.83 25.30 -3.00
C PRO A 94 -8.18 25.63 -2.35
N SER A 95 -9.28 25.42 -3.09
CA SER A 95 -10.66 25.65 -2.62
C SER A 95 -11.35 24.41 -2.07
N ALA A 96 -10.70 23.24 -2.13
CA ALA A 96 -11.29 21.95 -1.77
C ALA A 96 -10.36 21.17 -0.85
N HIS A 97 -9.83 21.83 0.18
CA HIS A 97 -9.06 21.16 1.22
C HIS A 97 -9.96 20.24 2.06
N PRO A 98 -9.39 19.17 2.65
CA PRO A 98 -10.13 18.33 3.57
C PRO A 98 -10.71 19.14 4.74
N ALA A 99 -11.86 18.73 5.27
CA ALA A 99 -12.57 19.46 6.34
C ALA A 99 -11.73 19.70 7.61
N TRP A 100 -10.69 18.91 7.84
CA TRP A 100 -9.76 19.04 8.96
C TRP A 100 -8.58 19.98 8.70
N VAL A 101 -8.56 20.67 7.56
CA VAL A 101 -7.55 21.65 7.18
C VAL A 101 -8.23 22.96 6.80
N ALA A 102 -8.07 23.99 7.62
CA ALA A 102 -8.49 25.35 7.31
C ALA A 102 -7.25 26.22 7.08
N ILE A 103 -7.19 26.90 5.93
CA ILE A 103 -6.07 27.78 5.54
C ILE A 103 -6.63 29.16 5.27
N ASP A 104 -6.02 30.17 5.90
CA ASP A 104 -6.35 31.58 5.72
C ASP A 104 -5.05 32.38 5.50
N GLY A 105 -4.73 32.59 4.22
CA GLY A 105 -3.48 33.24 3.81
C GLY A 105 -2.24 32.45 4.24
N GLU A 106 -1.44 33.03 5.15
CA GLU A 106 -0.27 32.37 5.74
C GLU A 106 -0.61 31.57 7.02
N ASN A 107 -1.82 31.72 7.55
CA ASN A 107 -2.27 31.04 8.75
C ASN A 107 -2.97 29.72 8.39
N ALA A 108 -2.80 28.72 9.24
CA ALA A 108 -3.49 27.45 9.07
C ALA A 108 -3.93 26.85 10.41
N ASP A 109 -4.99 26.05 10.34
CA ASP A 109 -5.55 25.30 11.45
C ASP A 109 -5.80 23.87 10.97
N ILE A 110 -5.08 22.92 11.56
CA ILE A 110 -5.05 21.53 11.15
C ILE A 110 -5.50 20.67 12.34
N ASP A 111 -6.64 20.00 12.19
CA ASP A 111 -7.19 19.07 13.17
C ASP A 111 -6.75 17.63 12.89
N LEU A 112 -6.02 17.04 13.84
CA LEU A 112 -5.54 15.66 13.77
C LEU A 112 -6.44 14.68 14.54
N THR A 113 -7.61 15.13 15.01
CA THR A 113 -8.58 14.36 15.81
C THR A 113 -8.05 13.99 17.21
N ASP A 114 -8.93 13.55 18.09
CA ASP A 114 -8.66 13.18 19.49
C ASP A 114 -7.98 14.29 20.32
N GLY A 115 -8.20 15.55 19.93
CA GLY A 115 -7.62 16.72 20.59
C GLY A 115 -6.21 17.10 20.12
N TYR A 116 -5.63 16.35 19.18
CA TYR A 116 -4.38 16.74 18.52
C TYR A 116 -4.65 17.83 17.49
N ARG A 117 -3.95 18.97 17.59
CA ARG A 117 -4.20 20.12 16.72
C ARG A 117 -2.93 20.90 16.42
N VAL A 118 -2.75 21.30 15.17
CA VAL A 118 -1.64 22.14 14.72
C VAL A 118 -2.16 23.47 14.25
N ILE A 119 -1.63 24.54 14.83
CA ILE A 119 -1.98 25.91 14.50
C ILE A 119 -0.72 26.60 13.98
N ILE A 120 -0.80 27.20 12.80
CA ILE A 120 0.28 28.01 12.24
C ILE A 120 -0.17 29.46 12.23
N ARG A 121 0.55 30.33 12.95
CA ARG A 121 0.32 31.78 12.99
C ARG A 121 1.64 32.51 12.73
N ASP A 122 1.70 33.35 11.70
CA ASP A 122 2.88 34.16 11.38
C ASP A 122 4.21 33.35 11.38
N ARG A 123 4.16 32.13 10.81
CA ARG A 123 5.23 31.12 10.74
C ARG A 123 5.48 30.32 12.02
N GLU A 124 4.97 30.75 13.17
CA GLU A 124 5.02 29.98 14.41
C GLU A 124 4.08 28.79 14.31
N VAL A 125 4.60 27.60 14.63
CA VAL A 125 3.87 26.34 14.58
C VAL A 125 3.60 25.89 16.02
N THR A 126 2.35 25.94 16.45
CA THR A 126 1.92 25.43 17.75
C THR A 126 1.28 24.05 17.55
N PHE A 127 1.84 23.02 18.17
CA PHE A 127 1.28 21.68 18.19
C PHE A 127 0.74 21.33 19.58
N THR A 128 -0.58 21.15 19.67
CA THR A 128 -1.26 20.69 20.89
C THR A 128 -1.33 19.17 20.92
N ILE A 129 -0.77 18.57 21.97
CA ILE A 129 -0.77 17.13 22.22
C ILE A 129 -1.50 16.85 23.53
N PRO A 130 -2.64 16.13 23.50
CA PRO A 130 -3.33 15.68 24.70
C PRO A 130 -2.39 14.95 25.66
N GLY A 131 -2.41 15.35 26.95
CA GLY A 131 -1.59 14.75 28.01
C GLY A 131 -0.12 15.19 28.05
N TYR A 132 0.43 15.80 27.00
CA TYR A 132 1.81 16.33 27.00
C TYR A 132 1.86 17.87 27.09
N GLY A 133 0.94 18.56 26.41
CA GLY A 133 0.89 20.02 26.37
C GLY A 133 1.11 20.58 24.96
N GLN A 134 1.55 21.84 24.88
CA GLN A 134 1.80 22.52 23.62
C GLN A 134 3.30 22.56 23.30
N ILE A 135 3.64 22.24 22.06
CA ILE A 135 4.98 22.42 21.50
C ILE A 135 4.92 23.62 20.56
N VAL A 136 5.70 24.66 20.83
CA VAL A 136 5.78 25.84 19.97
C VAL A 136 7.09 25.77 19.20
N ALA A 137 7.03 25.91 17.88
CA ALA A 137 8.20 25.85 17.02
C ALA A 137 8.22 27.03 16.05
N LEU A 138 9.28 27.82 16.12
CA LEU A 138 9.51 28.98 15.25
C LEU A 138 10.65 28.70 14.26
N PRO A 139 10.37 28.58 12.96
CA PRO A 139 11.38 28.43 11.92
C PRO A 139 12.14 29.76 11.69
N THR A 140 13.40 29.81 12.10
CA THR A 140 14.26 31.00 11.97
C THR A 140 15.33 30.82 10.88
N ARG A 141 16.10 31.89 10.59
CA ARG A 141 17.21 31.81 9.64
C ARG A 141 18.35 30.91 10.14
N ARG A 142 18.50 30.73 11.45
CA ARG A 142 19.59 29.94 12.07
C ARG A 142 19.19 28.49 12.35
N GLY A 143 17.89 28.18 12.34
CA GLY A 143 17.43 26.85 12.69
C GLY A 143 15.93 26.82 12.98
N VAL A 144 15.55 26.02 13.98
CA VAL A 144 14.20 26.00 14.55
C VAL A 144 14.34 26.27 16.04
N GLU A 145 13.72 27.34 16.52
CA GLU A 145 13.58 27.61 17.95
C GLU A 145 12.34 26.86 18.43
N VAL A 146 12.48 26.09 19.51
CA VAL A 146 11.41 25.22 20.00
C VAL A 146 11.24 25.44 21.48
N ASP A 147 10.00 25.67 21.89
CA ASP A 147 9.55 25.66 23.27
C ASP A 147 8.78 24.36 23.54
N LEU A 148 9.15 23.68 24.62
CA LEU A 148 8.63 22.37 25.02
C LEU A 148 8.12 22.46 26.46
N PRO A 149 7.07 21.71 26.80
CA PRO A 149 6.65 21.56 28.20
C PRO A 149 7.79 21.07 29.08
N ASP A 150 7.80 21.50 30.34
CA ASP A 150 8.79 21.06 31.33
C ASP A 150 8.78 19.55 31.50
N GLY A 151 9.96 18.92 31.44
CA GLY A 151 10.11 17.49 31.65
C GLY A 151 11.21 16.84 30.81
N PRO A 152 11.41 15.52 30.95
CA PRO A 152 12.33 14.78 30.11
C PRO A 152 11.83 14.75 28.67
N LEU A 153 12.73 14.93 27.70
CA LEU A 153 12.40 14.87 26.28
C LEU A 153 11.96 13.43 25.92
N PRO A 154 10.71 13.24 25.44
CA PRO A 154 10.24 11.92 25.05
C PRO A 154 10.93 11.39 23.80
N SER A 155 11.05 10.06 23.68
CA SER A 155 11.71 9.39 22.54
C SER A 155 10.99 9.60 21.19
N TRP A 156 9.71 9.96 21.21
CA TRP A 156 8.92 10.26 20.02
C TRP A 156 9.11 11.69 19.49
N ILE A 157 9.86 12.52 20.22
CA ILE A 157 10.37 13.82 19.76
C ILE A 157 11.83 13.67 19.37
N ASN A 158 12.15 14.02 18.12
CA ASN A 158 13.52 14.17 17.67
C ASN A 158 13.78 15.66 17.39
N LEU A 159 14.53 16.28 18.30
CA LEU A 159 14.88 17.69 18.27
C LEU A 159 16.37 17.87 17.93
N SER A 160 16.62 18.78 16.99
CA SER A 160 17.95 19.25 16.62
C SER A 160 17.92 20.75 16.37
N LYS A 161 19.08 21.39 16.25
CA LYS A 161 19.16 22.85 15.95
C LYS A 161 18.41 23.25 14.67
N THR A 162 18.29 22.35 13.70
CA THR A 162 17.76 22.66 12.35
C THR A 162 16.40 22.05 12.06
N ARG A 163 15.91 21.16 12.93
CA ARG A 163 14.70 20.38 12.72
C ARG A 163 14.08 19.95 14.04
N LEU A 164 12.76 20.06 14.10
CA LEU A 164 11.90 19.38 15.05
C LEU A 164 11.08 18.31 14.30
N ASN A 165 11.18 17.05 14.73
CA ASN A 165 10.29 15.98 14.31
C ASN A 165 9.50 15.49 15.52
N VAL A 166 8.18 15.41 15.38
CA VAL A 166 7.29 14.88 16.40
C VAL A 166 6.46 13.77 15.77
N LYS A 167 6.48 12.57 16.36
CA LYS A 167 5.66 11.44 15.92
C LYS A 167 4.60 11.16 16.99
N THR A 168 3.33 11.16 16.60
CA THR A 168 2.20 10.83 17.46
C THR A 168 1.30 9.82 16.76
N PRO A 169 0.42 9.10 17.49
CA PRO A 169 -0.53 8.19 16.86
C PRO A 169 -1.43 8.86 15.82
N ASN A 170 -1.83 10.11 16.08
CA ASN A 170 -2.78 10.86 15.27
C ASN A 170 -2.12 11.66 14.12
N GLY A 171 -0.79 11.79 14.14
CA GLY A 171 -0.08 12.49 13.10
C GLY A 171 1.40 12.68 13.36
N ARG A 172 2.10 13.15 12.33
CA ARG A 172 3.52 13.44 12.40
C ARG A 172 3.78 14.86 11.95
N ILE A 173 4.62 15.57 12.68
CA ILE A 173 5.04 16.94 12.33
C ILE A 173 6.54 16.96 12.13
N SER A 174 6.99 17.64 11.07
CA SER A 174 8.38 17.92 10.78
C SER A 174 8.52 19.41 10.48
N VAL A 175 9.07 20.16 11.42
CA VAL A 175 9.38 21.59 11.24
C VAL A 175 10.86 21.72 10.91
N THR A 176 11.18 22.42 9.83
CA THR A 176 12.55 22.82 9.46
C THR A 176 12.58 24.30 9.12
N LYS A 177 13.77 24.87 8.95
CA LYS A 177 13.92 26.24 8.44
C LYS A 177 13.16 26.53 7.13
N ALA A 178 13.07 25.55 6.23
CA ALA A 178 12.53 25.76 4.89
C ALA A 178 11.08 25.32 4.73
N LYS A 179 10.69 24.26 5.43
CA LYS A 179 9.40 23.60 5.26
C LYS A 179 8.88 23.11 6.61
N THR A 180 7.60 23.33 6.85
CA THR A 180 6.81 22.63 7.86
C THR A 180 5.96 21.60 7.15
N THR A 181 6.00 20.36 7.61
CA THR A 181 5.20 19.26 7.08
C THR A 181 4.40 18.64 8.21
N ILE A 182 3.10 18.45 7.98
CA ILE A 182 2.17 17.79 8.91
C ILE A 182 1.54 16.62 8.16
N PHE A 183 1.53 15.45 8.78
CA PHE A 183 0.90 14.24 8.25
C PHE A 183 -0.24 13.83 9.15
N ARG A 184 -1.36 13.45 8.53
CA ARG A 184 -2.46 12.76 9.18
C ARG A 184 -2.68 11.40 8.52
N TYR A 185 -2.80 10.36 9.33
CA TYR A 185 -2.97 8.97 8.89
C TYR A 185 -4.45 8.61 8.82
N PHE A 186 -4.81 7.84 7.81
CA PHE A 186 -6.16 7.35 7.55
C PHE A 186 -6.11 5.87 7.24
N PHE A 187 -7.12 5.14 7.70
CA PHE A 187 -7.32 3.75 7.30
C PHE A 187 -7.95 3.68 5.91
N GLY A 188 -7.53 2.70 5.12
CA GLY A 188 -7.98 2.45 3.76
C GLY A 188 -6.89 2.67 2.72
N TRP A 189 -7.31 2.60 1.47
CA TRP A 189 -6.49 2.82 0.30
C TRP A 189 -6.79 4.20 -0.29
N GLU A 190 -5.75 5.00 -0.53
CA GLU A 190 -5.88 6.35 -1.06
C GLU A 190 -6.60 6.38 -2.41
N LEU A 191 -7.70 7.14 -2.51
CA LEU A 191 -8.42 7.33 -3.78
C LEU A 191 -8.71 6.02 -4.55
N PHE A 192 -8.84 4.89 -3.83
CA PHE A 192 -9.03 3.57 -4.44
C PHE A 192 -10.33 3.51 -5.24
N TRP A 193 -11.38 4.10 -4.69
CA TRP A 193 -12.67 4.14 -5.37
C TRP A 193 -12.71 5.22 -6.43
N PHE A 194 -12.43 6.47 -6.04
CA PHE A 194 -12.54 7.64 -6.91
C PHE A 194 -11.44 8.64 -6.62
N THR A 195 -10.95 9.32 -7.67
CA THR A 195 -9.98 10.42 -7.55
C THR A 195 -10.63 11.69 -7.00
N LEU A 196 -9.82 12.68 -6.58
CA LEU A 196 -10.32 13.92 -5.98
C LEU A 196 -11.15 14.79 -6.92
N ASP A 197 -10.93 14.66 -8.23
CA ASP A 197 -11.66 15.37 -9.29
C ASP A 197 -12.97 14.68 -9.69
N SER A 198 -13.23 13.48 -9.17
CA SER A 198 -14.48 12.77 -9.41
C SER A 198 -15.65 13.41 -8.67
N PRO A 199 -16.83 13.53 -9.31
CA PRO A 199 -18.05 13.96 -8.63
C PRO A 199 -18.56 12.93 -7.61
N TYR A 200 -18.02 11.71 -7.62
CA TYR A 200 -18.39 10.62 -6.70
C TYR A 200 -17.45 10.53 -5.49
N ASN A 201 -16.39 11.34 -5.44
CA ASN A 201 -15.47 11.37 -4.32
C ASN A 201 -16.17 11.90 -3.06
N GLY A 202 -15.97 11.21 -1.93
CA GLY A 202 -16.55 11.61 -0.64
C GLY A 202 -18.01 11.21 -0.41
N LEU A 203 -18.70 10.66 -1.42
CA LEU A 203 -20.05 10.14 -1.24
C LEU A 203 -20.06 8.83 -0.46
N GLY A 204 -21.06 8.66 0.41
CA GLY A 204 -21.29 7.42 1.13
C GLY A 204 -21.78 6.30 0.20
N ILE A 205 -21.59 5.05 0.61
CA ILE A 205 -22.04 3.86 -0.16
C ILE A 205 -23.55 3.95 -0.48
N THR A 206 -24.36 4.41 0.47
CA THR A 206 -25.81 4.57 0.29
C THR A 206 -26.15 5.63 -0.76
N GLU A 207 -25.42 6.74 -0.77
CA GLU A 207 -25.60 7.83 -1.74
C GLU A 207 -25.20 7.35 -3.14
N LEU A 208 -24.06 6.67 -3.27
CA LEU A 208 -23.59 6.07 -4.52
C LEU A 208 -24.60 5.07 -5.09
N VAL A 209 -25.16 4.19 -4.25
CA VAL A 209 -26.20 3.25 -4.69
C VAL A 209 -27.46 3.98 -5.11
N SER A 210 -27.87 5.02 -4.36
CA SER A 210 -29.05 5.81 -4.71
C SER A 210 -28.89 6.54 -6.05
N LEU A 211 -27.71 7.11 -6.32
CA LEU A 211 -27.34 7.72 -7.59
C LEU A 211 -27.27 6.69 -8.70
N ALA A 212 -26.65 5.53 -8.47
CA ALA A 212 -26.55 4.48 -9.48
C ALA A 212 -27.92 3.94 -9.92
N LEU A 213 -28.88 3.88 -8.99
CA LEU A 213 -30.25 3.45 -9.27
C LEU A 213 -31.16 4.59 -9.76
N SER A 214 -30.69 5.84 -9.73
CA SER A 214 -31.46 6.96 -10.24
C SER A 214 -31.48 6.91 -11.77
N ASN A 215 -32.58 7.43 -12.35
CA ASN A 215 -32.67 7.62 -13.81
C ASN A 215 -32.03 8.95 -14.25
N GLU A 216 -31.36 9.65 -13.34
CA GLU A 216 -30.68 10.91 -13.63
C GLU A 216 -29.41 10.64 -14.45
N ARG A 217 -29.06 11.62 -15.27
CA ARG A 217 -27.86 11.57 -16.10
C ARG A 217 -26.86 12.58 -15.58
N ASN A 218 -25.58 12.20 -15.63
CA ASN A 218 -24.50 13.12 -15.35
C ASN A 218 -24.38 14.19 -16.44
N GLU A 219 -23.47 15.16 -16.25
CA GLU A 219 -23.21 16.27 -17.18
C GLU A 219 -22.85 15.81 -18.60
N ASN A 220 -22.31 14.59 -18.74
CA ASN A 220 -21.93 13.97 -20.01
C ASN A 220 -23.08 13.14 -20.64
N GLY A 221 -24.28 13.18 -20.07
CA GLY A 221 -25.44 12.44 -20.54
C GLY A 221 -25.39 10.93 -20.27
N GLN A 222 -24.49 10.44 -19.43
CA GLN A 222 -24.39 9.02 -19.04
C GLN A 222 -25.24 8.75 -17.79
N THR A 223 -25.66 7.49 -17.60
CA THR A 223 -26.25 7.07 -16.32
C THR A 223 -25.18 7.13 -15.23
N HIS A 224 -25.57 7.50 -14.01
CA HIS A 224 -24.65 7.51 -12.88
C HIS A 224 -24.04 6.14 -12.61
N ALA A 225 -24.79 5.04 -12.80
CA ALA A 225 -24.24 3.68 -12.68
C ALA A 225 -23.04 3.43 -13.62
N LEU A 226 -23.15 3.83 -14.89
CA LEU A 226 -22.07 3.66 -15.85
C LEU A 226 -20.88 4.56 -15.49
N ALA A 227 -21.16 5.82 -15.14
CA ALA A 227 -20.10 6.78 -14.80
C ALA A 227 -19.33 6.34 -13.54
N ILE A 228 -20.01 5.87 -12.50
CA ILE A 228 -19.39 5.30 -11.29
C ILE A 228 -18.48 4.12 -11.65
N PHE A 229 -18.96 3.18 -12.48
CA PHE A 229 -18.16 2.04 -12.90
C PHE A 229 -16.92 2.46 -13.69
N LEU A 230 -17.09 3.36 -14.67
CA LEU A 230 -15.97 3.83 -15.50
C LEU A 230 -14.91 4.55 -14.66
N ASP A 231 -15.34 5.36 -13.69
CA ASP A 231 -14.44 6.12 -12.83
C ASP A 231 -13.62 5.22 -11.90
N PHE A 232 -14.24 4.17 -11.36
CA PHE A 232 -13.53 3.10 -10.64
C PHE A 232 -12.59 2.29 -11.56
N TRP A 233 -13.09 1.85 -12.72
CA TRP A 233 -12.37 0.96 -13.62
C TRP A 233 -11.16 1.62 -14.28
N PHE A 234 -11.30 2.88 -14.69
CA PHE A 234 -10.27 3.70 -15.32
C PHE A 234 -9.58 4.66 -14.36
N ASN A 235 -9.68 4.39 -13.05
CA ASN A 235 -9.02 5.18 -12.03
C ASN A 235 -7.53 5.38 -12.38
N PRO A 236 -7.07 6.62 -12.61
CA PRO A 236 -5.74 6.90 -13.14
C PRO A 236 -4.63 6.75 -12.10
N MET A 237 -4.99 6.45 -10.85
CA MET A 237 -4.08 6.17 -9.74
C MET A 237 -3.83 4.67 -9.60
N TRP A 238 -4.90 3.89 -9.43
CA TRP A 238 -4.83 2.45 -9.19
C TRP A 238 -4.85 1.60 -10.46
N ARG A 239 -5.29 2.19 -11.59
CA ARG A 239 -5.35 1.55 -12.91
C ARG A 239 -6.04 0.19 -12.86
N HIS A 240 -7.19 0.12 -12.17
CA HIS A 240 -7.89 -1.13 -11.87
C HIS A 240 -8.09 -2.02 -13.09
N GLY A 241 -8.56 -1.45 -14.20
CA GLY A 241 -8.77 -2.19 -15.43
C GLY A 241 -7.50 -2.80 -16.01
N GLU A 242 -6.37 -2.08 -15.92
CA GLU A 242 -5.08 -2.57 -16.41
C GLU A 242 -4.52 -3.68 -15.52
N VAL A 243 -4.65 -3.53 -14.19
CA VAL A 243 -4.26 -4.56 -13.22
C VAL A 243 -5.13 -5.81 -13.40
N ALA A 244 -6.45 -5.65 -13.50
CA ALA A 244 -7.37 -6.75 -13.73
C ALA A 244 -7.05 -7.49 -15.03
N TRP A 245 -6.74 -6.76 -16.11
CA TRP A 245 -6.32 -7.36 -17.36
C TRP A 245 -5.00 -8.14 -17.24
N ALA A 246 -3.99 -7.55 -16.59
CA ALA A 246 -2.71 -8.22 -16.36
C ALA A 246 -2.86 -9.51 -15.53
N LEU A 247 -3.77 -9.53 -14.55
CA LEU A 247 -4.11 -10.74 -13.79
C LEU A 247 -4.75 -11.80 -14.68
N VAL A 248 -5.68 -11.41 -15.56
CA VAL A 248 -6.30 -12.32 -16.54
C VAL A 248 -5.24 -12.90 -17.47
N GLU A 249 -4.34 -12.08 -18.00
CA GLU A 249 -3.23 -12.54 -18.86
C GLU A 249 -2.35 -13.56 -18.13
N THR A 250 -2.01 -13.28 -16.87
CA THR A 250 -1.17 -14.17 -16.05
C THR A 250 -1.86 -15.52 -15.84
N VAL A 251 -3.14 -15.52 -15.44
CA VAL A 251 -3.92 -16.74 -15.24
C VAL A 251 -4.06 -17.51 -16.55
N LEU A 252 -4.31 -16.81 -17.66
CA LEU A 252 -4.45 -17.40 -18.98
C LEU A 252 -3.15 -18.09 -19.42
N MET A 253 -2.00 -17.44 -19.27
CA MET A 253 -0.70 -18.03 -19.60
C MET A 253 -0.40 -19.27 -18.74
N ALA A 254 -0.66 -19.21 -17.44
CA ALA A 254 -0.48 -20.35 -16.54
C ALA A 254 -1.39 -21.53 -16.93
N PHE A 255 -2.65 -21.24 -17.25
CA PHE A 255 -3.64 -22.23 -17.67
C PHE A 255 -3.27 -22.86 -19.02
N LEU A 256 -2.97 -22.04 -20.04
CA LEU A 256 -2.56 -22.50 -21.36
C LEU A 256 -1.24 -23.28 -21.32
N GLY A 257 -0.28 -22.85 -20.50
CA GLY A 257 0.97 -23.58 -20.29
C GLY A 257 0.74 -24.96 -19.68
N THR A 258 -0.12 -25.05 -18.66
CA THR A 258 -0.41 -26.31 -17.97
C THR A 258 -1.18 -27.28 -18.87
N ILE A 259 -2.24 -26.81 -19.54
CA ILE A 259 -3.01 -27.64 -20.46
C ILE A 259 -2.19 -28.02 -21.68
N GLY A 260 -1.45 -27.07 -22.26
CA GLY A 260 -0.57 -27.34 -23.40
C GLY A 260 0.47 -28.41 -23.07
N ALA A 261 1.12 -28.30 -21.90
CA ALA A 261 2.04 -29.31 -21.41
C ALA A 261 1.37 -30.67 -21.22
N ALA A 262 0.16 -30.72 -20.63
CA ALA A 262 -0.57 -31.98 -20.43
C ALA A 262 -0.98 -32.64 -21.75
N CYS A 263 -1.47 -31.85 -22.71
CA CYS A 263 -1.85 -32.31 -24.05
C CYS A 263 -0.68 -32.91 -24.83
N LEU A 264 0.54 -32.39 -24.63
CA LEU A 264 1.75 -32.95 -25.24
C LEU A 264 2.28 -34.15 -24.44
N ALA A 265 2.34 -34.05 -23.12
CA ALA A 265 2.90 -35.07 -22.25
C ALA A 265 2.11 -36.38 -22.29
N LEU A 266 0.77 -36.33 -22.44
CA LEU A 266 -0.08 -37.52 -22.44
C LEU A 266 0.23 -38.46 -23.64
N PRO A 267 0.18 -38.01 -24.91
CA PRO A 267 0.58 -38.84 -26.05
C PRO A 267 2.04 -39.31 -25.98
N LEU A 268 2.97 -38.43 -25.59
CA LEU A 268 4.38 -38.78 -25.39
C LEU A 268 4.57 -39.87 -24.31
N GLY A 269 3.75 -39.83 -23.25
CA GLY A 269 3.69 -40.85 -22.22
C GLY A 269 3.32 -42.21 -22.80
N PHE A 270 2.30 -42.28 -23.66
CA PHE A 270 1.88 -43.52 -24.33
C PHE A 270 2.89 -44.00 -25.38
N LEU A 271 3.50 -43.09 -26.15
CA LEU A 271 4.52 -43.44 -27.15
C LEU A 271 5.81 -43.97 -26.53
N SER A 272 6.11 -43.57 -25.29
CA SER A 272 7.31 -44.01 -24.55
C SER A 272 7.07 -45.19 -23.61
N ALA A 273 5.86 -45.74 -23.60
CA ALA A 273 5.45 -46.92 -22.82
C ALA A 273 5.54 -48.18 -23.68
#